data_AF-A0A093G6J6-F1
#
_entry.id   AF-A0A093G6J6-F1
#
_cell.length_a   1.000
_cell.length_b   1.000
_cell.length_c   1.000
_cell.angle_alpha   90.00
_cell.angle_beta   90.00
_cell.angle_gamma   90.00
#
_symmetry.space_group_name_H-M   'P 1'
#
loop_
_entity.id
_entity.type
_entity.pdbx_description
1 polymer ?
#
loop_
_entity_poly.entity_id
_entity_poly.type
_entity_poly.pdbx_seq_one_letter_code
_entity_poly.pdbx_strand_id
1 'polypeptide(L)'
;MVTEEEVEAIGRTLVDAAQPLPARFRALFTLRNLGGRAAVDWISRAFGDGSALLKHELAYCLGQMRDEAAIPVLIRVLEDTSQEPMVRHEAG
;
A
#
# COMPACT_ATOMS: atom_id res chain seq x y z
N MET A 1 0.83 -22.48 3.20
CA MET A 1 -0.28 -21.53 2.97
C MET A 1 -0.12 -20.44 3.98
N VAL A 2 -0.14 -19.18 3.54
CA VAL A 2 -0.12 -18.04 4.46
C VAL A 2 -1.53 -17.87 5.03
N THR A 3 -1.66 -17.69 6.34
CA THR A 3 -2.96 -17.50 7.00
C THR A 3 -3.42 -16.05 6.91
N GLU A 4 -4.72 -15.81 7.06
CA GLU A 4 -5.25 -14.43 7.15
C GLU A 4 -4.63 -13.65 8.31
N GLU A 5 -4.32 -14.34 9.42
CA GLU A 5 -3.68 -13.77 10.61
C GLU A 5 -2.25 -13.28 10.30
N GLU A 6 -1.51 -14.01 9.45
CA GLU A 6 -0.18 -13.58 9.00
C GLU A 6 -0.28 -12.32 8.13
N VAL A 7 -1.24 -12.26 7.19
CA VAL A 7 -1.48 -11.06 6.37
C VAL A 7 -1.86 -9.87 7.26
N GLU A 8 -2.69 -10.08 8.27
CA GLU A 8 -3.08 -9.06 9.24
C GLU A 8 -1.89 -8.54 10.05
N ALA A 9 -1.02 -9.41 10.56
CA ALA A 9 0.15 -8.99 11.33
C ALA A 9 1.11 -8.12 10.48
N ILE A 10 1.31 -8.50 9.22
CA ILE A 10 2.13 -7.73 8.27
C ILE A 10 1.45 -6.38 7.96
N GLY A 11 0.15 -6.39 7.72
CA GLY A 11 -0.65 -5.19 7.48
C GLY A 11 -0.59 -4.18 8.63
N ARG A 12 -0.70 -4.66 9.87
CA ARG A 12 -0.53 -3.83 11.08
C ARG A 12 0.85 -3.17 11.12
N THR A 13 1.90 -3.89 10.75
CA THR A 13 3.26 -3.32 10.65
C THR A 13 3.34 -2.21 9.60
N LEU A 14 2.67 -2.38 8.44
CA LEU A 14 2.69 -1.37 7.37
C LEU A 14 2.03 -0.06 7.79
N VAL A 15 0.87 -0.12 8.47
CA VAL A 15 0.09 1.08 8.84
C VAL A 15 0.56 1.77 10.12
N ASP A 16 1.41 1.12 10.92
CA ASP A 16 1.90 1.68 12.19
C ASP A 16 3.02 2.70 11.94
N ALA A 17 2.71 3.99 12.12
CA ALA A 17 3.66 5.09 11.97
C ALA A 17 4.76 5.09 13.05
N ALA A 18 4.60 4.34 14.15
CA ALA A 18 5.67 4.16 15.14
C ALA A 18 6.74 3.15 14.67
N GLN A 19 6.45 2.33 13.65
CA GLN A 19 7.44 1.42 13.09
C GLN A 19 8.47 2.17 12.25
N PRO A 20 9.75 1.76 12.30
CA PRO A 20 10.77 2.29 11.43
C PRO A 20 10.40 2.10 9.95
N LEU A 21 10.65 3.12 9.13
CA LEU A 21 10.34 3.10 7.70
C LEU A 21 10.86 1.83 6.97
N PRO A 22 12.08 1.30 7.26
CA PRO A 22 12.53 0.03 6.66
C PRO A 22 11.65 -1.19 6.99
N ALA A 23 11.08 -1.26 8.20
CA ALA A 23 10.18 -2.34 8.59
C ALA A 23 8.85 -2.26 7.83
N ARG A 24 8.33 -1.04 7.66
CA ARG A 24 7.11 -0.75 6.89
C ARG A 24 7.29 -1.08 5.42
N PHE A 25 8.45 -0.76 4.84
CA PHE A 25 8.81 -1.18 3.48
C PHE A 25 8.86 -2.70 3.31
N ARG A 26 9.48 -3.41 4.26
CA ARG A 26 9.45 -4.88 4.23
C ARG A 26 8.02 -5.40 4.26
N ALA A 27 7.18 -4.87 5.14
CA ALA A 27 5.77 -5.25 5.21
C ALA A 27 5.02 -5.00 3.90
N LEU A 28 5.21 -3.83 3.28
CA LEU A 28 4.63 -3.48 1.97
C LEU A 28 5.02 -4.52 0.90
N PHE A 29 6.31 -4.77 0.72
CA PHE A 29 6.78 -5.69 -0.31
C PHE A 29 6.36 -7.13 -0.03
N THR A 30 6.27 -7.53 1.25
CA THR A 30 5.70 -8.83 1.62
C THR A 30 4.23 -8.93 1.22
N LEU A 31 3.39 -7.94 1.56
CA LEU A 31 1.97 -7.93 1.15
C LEU A 31 1.81 -7.95 -0.38
N ARG A 32 2.62 -7.17 -1.10
CA ARG A 32 2.65 -7.16 -2.57
C ARG A 32 2.95 -8.54 -3.14
N ASN A 33 3.87 -9.29 -2.54
CA ASN A 33 4.23 -10.63 -3.00
C ASN A 33 3.17 -11.69 -2.63
N LEU A 34 2.48 -11.51 -1.50
CA LEU A 34 1.40 -12.40 -1.09
C LEU A 34 0.16 -12.23 -1.98
N GLY A 35 -0.14 -10.99 -2.37
CA GLY A 35 -1.27 -10.69 -3.23
C GLY A 35 -2.64 -10.92 -2.55
N GLY A 36 -3.68 -10.83 -3.37
CA GLY A 36 -5.06 -11.06 -2.94
C GLY A 36 -5.69 -9.88 -2.22
N ARG A 37 -7.01 -9.98 -2.05
CA ARG A 37 -7.87 -8.87 -1.59
C ARG A 37 -7.43 -8.30 -0.25
N ALA A 38 -7.09 -9.14 0.72
CA ALA A 38 -6.67 -8.69 2.05
C ALA A 38 -5.36 -7.86 1.99
N ALA A 39 -4.41 -8.24 1.13
CA ALA A 39 -3.18 -7.47 0.95
C ALA A 39 -3.45 -6.12 0.30
N VAL A 40 -4.30 -6.08 -0.74
CA VAL A 40 -4.76 -4.84 -1.37
C VAL A 40 -5.40 -3.92 -0.32
N ASP A 41 -6.30 -4.44 0.51
CA ASP A 41 -6.98 -3.66 1.53
C ASP A 41 -6.00 -3.09 2.57
N TRP A 42 -4.99 -3.85 3.00
CA TRP A 42 -3.96 -3.37 3.93
C TRP A 42 -3.06 -2.30 3.33
N ILE A 43 -2.59 -2.48 2.09
CA ILE A 43 -1.78 -1.50 1.37
C ILE A 43 -2.57 -0.20 1.20
N SER A 44 -3.85 -0.29 0.85
CA SER A 44 -4.73 0.86 0.62
C SER A 44 -4.96 1.72 1.86
N ARG A 45 -4.93 1.13 3.07
CA ARG A 45 -5.08 1.87 4.34
C ARG A 45 -3.91 2.81 4.63
N ALA A 46 -2.73 2.53 4.07
CA ALA A 46 -1.52 3.28 4.38
C ALA A 46 -1.38 4.60 3.58
N PHE A 47 -2.29 4.93 2.65
CA PHE A 47 -2.25 6.19 1.89
C PHE A 47 -2.48 7.46 2.73
N GLY A 48 -2.88 7.32 3.99
CA GLY A 48 -2.95 8.43 4.95
C GLY A 48 -1.61 8.78 5.61
N ASP A 49 -0.51 8.10 5.25
CA ASP A 49 0.79 8.28 5.88
C ASP A 49 1.45 9.64 5.55
N GLY A 50 2.23 10.16 6.49
CA GLY A 50 2.99 11.40 6.30
C GLY A 50 4.19 11.29 5.36
N SER A 51 4.63 10.07 5.02
CA SER A 51 5.74 9.85 4.09
C SER A 51 5.27 9.78 2.65
N ALA A 52 5.53 10.83 1.86
CA ALA A 52 5.29 10.84 0.42
C ALA A 52 6.00 9.69 -0.31
N LEU A 53 7.22 9.33 0.14
CA LEU A 53 7.98 8.20 -0.40
C LEU A 53 7.26 6.87 -0.16
N LEU A 54 6.72 6.65 1.05
CA LEU A 54 5.97 5.42 1.32
C LEU A 54 4.70 5.38 0.46
N LYS A 55 3.92 6.47 0.42
CA LYS A 55 2.68 6.55 -0.37
C LYS A 55 2.89 6.29 -1.86
N HIS A 56 3.97 6.83 -2.43
CA HIS A 56 4.39 6.52 -3.80
C HIS A 56 4.60 5.01 -3.99
N GLU A 57 5.33 4.37 -3.08
CA GLU A 57 5.60 2.93 -3.16
C GLU A 57 4.36 2.06 -2.94
N LEU A 58 3.36 2.53 -2.18
CA LEU A 58 2.06 1.87 -2.09
C LEU A 58 1.38 1.81 -3.46
N ALA A 59 1.33 2.94 -4.19
CA ALA A 59 0.73 3.02 -5.51
C ALA A 59 1.48 2.13 -6.52
N TYR A 60 2.82 2.18 -6.50
CA TYR A 60 3.66 1.32 -7.31
C TYR A 60 3.36 -0.16 -7.05
N CYS A 61 3.32 -0.58 -5.78
CA CYS A 61 3.03 -1.97 -5.41
C CYS A 61 1.65 -2.42 -5.87
N LEU A 62 0.61 -1.60 -5.68
CA LEU A 62 -0.74 -1.89 -6.13
C LEU A 62 -0.81 -2.05 -7.67
N GLY A 63 -0.13 -1.19 -8.44
CA GLY A 63 -0.02 -1.34 -9.89
C GLY A 63 0.70 -2.63 -10.30
N GLN A 64 1.79 -2.99 -9.61
CA GLN A 64 2.54 -4.22 -9.86
C GLN A 64 1.77 -5.50 -9.50
N MET A 65 0.82 -5.44 -8.56
CA MET A 65 0.00 -6.59 -8.18
C MET A 65 -0.96 -7.02 -9.29
N ARG A 66 -1.34 -6.11 -10.20
CA ARG A 66 -2.30 -6.37 -11.29
C ARG A 66 -3.63 -6.97 -10.81
N ASP A 67 -4.04 -6.60 -9.60
CA ASP A 67 -5.31 -6.99 -9.00
C ASP A 67 -6.34 -5.89 -9.25
N GLU A 68 -7.46 -6.23 -9.90
CA GLU A 68 -8.52 -5.27 -10.22
C GLU A 68 -9.14 -4.64 -8.96
N ALA A 69 -9.04 -5.30 -7.80
CA ALA A 69 -9.48 -4.73 -6.53
C ALA A 69 -8.72 -3.45 -6.15
N ALA A 70 -7.52 -3.22 -6.71
CA ALA A 70 -6.74 -2.02 -6.46
C ALA A 70 -7.18 -0.82 -7.32
N ILE A 71 -7.90 -1.04 -8.43
CA ILE A 71 -8.28 0.02 -9.38
C ILE A 71 -9.05 1.16 -8.71
N PRO A 72 -10.09 0.91 -7.89
CA PRO A 72 -10.82 2.00 -7.23
C PRO A 72 -9.93 2.84 -6.28
N VAL A 73 -8.91 2.22 -5.68
CA VAL A 73 -7.98 2.90 -4.78
C VAL A 73 -7.02 3.78 -5.56
N LEU A 74 -6.47 3.26 -6.66
CA LEU A 74 -5.56 4.00 -7.53
C LEU A 74 -6.26 5.22 -8.17
N ILE A 75 -7.49 5.06 -8.66
CA ILE A 75 -8.30 6.18 -9.16
C ILE A 75 -8.47 7.26 -8.09
N ARG A 76 -8.85 6.87 -6.87
CA ARG A 76 -9.03 7.82 -5.76
C ARG A 76 -7.73 8.58 -5.44
N VAL A 77 -6.58 7.91 -5.46
CA VAL A 77 -5.27 8.54 -5.21
C VAL A 77 -4.89 9.49 -6.35
N LEU A 78 -5.15 9.12 -7.60
CA LEU A 78 -4.90 9.96 -8.77
C LEU A 78 -5.73 11.25 -8.77
N GLU A 79 -7.00 11.16 -8.37
CA GLU A 79 -7.94 12.29 -8.29
C GLU A 79 -7.70 13.20 -7.07
N ASP A 80 -7.07 12.69 -6.01
CA ASP A 80 -6.83 13.43 -4.77
C ASP A 80 -5.72 14.47 -4.94
N THR A 81 -6.12 15.71 -5.24
CA THR A 81 -5.21 16.86 -5.38
C THR A 81 -4.45 17.26 -4.10
N SER A 82 -4.81 16.69 -2.94
CA SER A 82 -4.04 16.88 -1.70
C SER A 82 -2.82 15.95 -1.61
N GLN A 83 -2.74 14.89 -2.42
CA GLN A 83 -1.56 14.03 -2.53
C GLN A 83 -0.45 14.73 -3.30
N GLU A 84 0.79 14.38 -2.98
CA GLU A 84 1.97 14.91 -3.66
C GLU A 84 1.98 14.44 -5.13
N PRO A 85 2.49 15.27 -6.07
CA PRO A 85 2.51 14.93 -7.49
C PRO A 85 3.14 13.56 -7.81
N MET A 86 4.19 13.15 -7.07
CA MET A 86 4.83 11.85 -7.24
C MET A 86 3.91 10.67 -6.88
N VAL A 87 3.07 10.83 -5.86
CA VAL A 87 2.13 9.78 -5.43
C VAL A 87 1.02 9.61 -6.47
N ARG A 88 0.53 10.74 -7.01
CA ARG A 88 -0.48 10.75 -8.07
C ARG A 88 0.06 10.17 -9.37
N HIS A 89 1.27 10.54 -9.77
CA HIS A 89 1.96 10.01 -10.96
C HIS A 89 2.06 8.48 -10.94
N GLU A 90 2.39 7.92 -9.78
CA GLU A 90 2.56 6.48 -9.65
C GLU A 90 1.21 5.73 -9.62
N ALA A 91 0.10 6.42 -9.33
CA ALA A 91 -1.22 5.82 -9.32
C ALA A 91 -1.84 5.68 -10.72
N GLY A 92 -1.41 6.46 -11.72
CA GLY A 92 -1.90 6.38 -13.10
C GLY A 92 -1.65 7.61 -13.96
#